data_AF-A0ABD3MTE0-F1
#
_entry.id   AF-A0ABD3MTE0-F1
#
_cell.length_a   1.000
_cell.length_b   1.000
_cell.length_c   1.000
_cell.angle_alpha   90.00
_cell.angle_beta   90.00
_cell.angle_gamma   90.00
#
_symmetry.space_group_name_H-M   'P 1'
#
loop_
_entity.id
_entity.type
_entity.pdbx_description
1 polymer ?
#
loop_
_entity_poly.entity_id
_entity_poly.type
_entity_poly.pdbx_seq_one_letter_code
_entity_poly.pdbx_strand_id
1 'polypeptide(L)'
;MTMMMFRSILSRTRSISQFSSSRCTPSACAASVTGGGGTATSLSSGISSSSSSGGTCSSNHNTPQLLQQYRTIHIEKKLSDLQIALPAAPMPKANYNIVCRVPGENIMYVSGHLPIEVDGKLITGALGPDDGGLTVEQGYAAARLCGLNIISTLKNQLGDLDRVEQVIKIFGIVNSHTNFKHHHLVMDGCSDVIMEVFGKDVGYHARSAIGTNTLPLDIAVEVEAIVKFKPE
;
A
#
# COMPACT_ATOMS: atom_id res chain seq x y z
N MET A 1 46.04 22.05 34.35
CA MET A 1 45.90 22.43 35.77
C MET A 1 44.97 23.64 35.79
N THR A 2 43.65 23.41 35.90
CA THR A 2 42.87 23.69 37.14
C THR A 2 42.62 25.21 37.23
N MET A 3 41.43 25.80 37.23
CA MET A 3 40.13 25.40 37.78
C MET A 3 39.07 26.44 37.35
N MET A 4 37.81 25.99 37.26
CA MET A 4 36.58 26.66 37.72
C MET A 4 36.21 28.08 37.24
N MET A 5 35.03 28.17 36.65
CA MET A 5 33.86 28.76 37.32
C MET A 5 32.58 28.38 36.58
N PHE A 6 31.68 27.62 37.22
CA PHE A 6 30.23 27.85 37.21
C PHE A 6 29.60 26.88 38.23
N ARG A 7 29.37 27.38 39.46
CA ARG A 7 28.36 26.86 40.40
C ARG A 7 26.99 27.24 39.81
N SER A 8 25.88 26.53 40.01
CA SER A 8 25.21 26.41 41.31
C SER A 8 23.79 25.85 41.15
N ILE A 9 23.48 24.76 41.89
CA ILE A 9 22.24 24.53 42.68
C ILE A 9 20.90 24.37 41.91
N LEU A 10 20.33 23.16 41.91
CA LEU A 10 19.23 22.78 42.82
C LEU A 10 18.96 21.26 42.82
N SER A 11 19.12 20.65 43.98
CA SER A 11 18.66 19.32 44.36
C SER A 11 17.27 19.37 44.99
N ARG A 12 16.41 18.36 44.77
CA ARG A 12 15.45 17.71 45.70
C ARG A 12 14.34 17.03 44.90
N THR A 13 14.32 15.70 44.78
CA THR A 13 13.65 14.70 45.65
C THR A 13 12.13 14.84 45.83
N ARG A 14 11.39 13.84 45.31
CA ARG A 14 10.27 13.05 45.90
C ARG A 14 9.52 12.34 44.75
N SER A 15 9.57 11.02 44.62
CA SER A 15 8.73 10.02 45.32
C SER A 15 7.23 10.34 45.28
N ILE A 16 6.51 9.66 44.37
CA ILE A 16 5.11 9.26 44.56
C ILE A 16 4.97 7.82 44.03
N SER A 17 4.89 6.89 44.97
CA SER A 17 4.32 5.56 44.80
C SER A 17 2.80 5.61 44.77
N GLN A 18 2.21 4.57 44.17
CA GLN A 18 0.80 4.12 44.25
C GLN A 18 -0.16 4.67 43.18
N PHE A 19 -0.52 3.81 42.23
CA PHE A 19 -1.94 3.54 41.98
C PHE A 19 -2.12 2.06 41.65
N SER A 20 -2.90 1.39 42.49
CA SER A 20 -3.13 -0.04 42.47
C SER A 20 -4.33 -0.39 41.59
N SER A 21 -4.22 -1.55 40.94
CA SER A 21 -5.29 -2.51 40.64
C SER A 21 -6.75 -2.04 40.68
N SER A 22 -7.37 -1.91 39.50
CA SER A 22 -8.82 -2.14 39.35
C SER A 22 -9.06 -3.15 38.24
N ARG A 23 -9.61 -4.28 38.67
CA ARG A 23 -10.04 -5.46 37.93
C ARG A 23 -11.01 -5.10 36.81
N CYS A 24 -10.78 -5.62 35.61
CA CYS A 24 -11.85 -5.93 34.66
C CYS A 24 -11.94 -7.45 34.56
N THR A 25 -12.93 -8.03 35.25
CA THR A 25 -13.31 -9.44 35.12
C THR A 25 -14.18 -9.63 33.87
N PRO A 26 -14.03 -10.74 33.13
CA PRO A 26 -14.91 -11.10 32.03
C PRO A 26 -16.22 -11.68 32.57
N SER A 27 -17.35 -11.05 32.24
CA SER A 27 -18.68 -11.60 32.52
C SER A 27 -19.15 -12.46 31.35
N ALA A 28 -19.17 -13.77 31.60
CA ALA A 28 -20.05 -14.81 31.09
C ALA A 28 -21.05 -14.49 29.96
N CYS A 29 -20.95 -15.24 28.86
CA CYS A 29 -22.11 -15.80 28.17
C CYS A 29 -21.68 -17.08 27.41
N ALA A 30 -21.51 -18.18 28.16
CA ALA A 30 -21.37 -19.52 27.61
C ALA A 30 -22.56 -20.35 28.10
N ALA A 31 -23.52 -20.61 27.21
CA ALA A 31 -24.56 -21.60 27.43
C ALA A 31 -24.20 -22.84 26.63
N SER A 32 -23.63 -23.82 27.32
CA SER A 32 -23.45 -25.20 26.85
C SER A 32 -24.77 -25.95 26.99
N VAL A 33 -25.31 -26.44 25.88
CA VAL A 33 -26.41 -27.41 25.86
C VAL A 33 -25.81 -28.81 25.85
N THR A 34 -25.99 -29.53 26.96
CA THR A 34 -25.74 -30.98 27.05
C THR A 34 -27.07 -31.74 27.04
N GLY A 35 -27.20 -32.66 26.09
CA GLY A 35 -27.73 -34.02 26.28
C GLY A 35 -29.23 -34.22 26.56
N GLY A 36 -29.86 -35.07 25.75
CA GLY A 36 -31.09 -35.78 26.14
C GLY A 36 -31.90 -36.28 24.95
N GLY A 37 -31.67 -37.54 24.55
CA GLY A 37 -32.46 -38.22 23.52
C GLY A 37 -33.87 -38.58 23.99
N GLY A 38 -34.77 -38.74 23.02
CA GLY A 38 -36.14 -39.21 23.21
C GLY A 38 -36.75 -39.62 21.87
N THR A 39 -37.24 -40.85 21.83
CA THR A 39 -37.62 -41.65 20.66
C THR A 39 -38.99 -41.29 20.03
N ALA A 40 -39.15 -41.73 18.78
CA ALA A 40 -40.32 -41.78 17.91
C ALA A 40 -41.71 -41.94 18.56
N THR A 41 -42.76 -41.34 17.97
CA THR A 41 -43.76 -42.04 17.11
C THR A 41 -44.96 -41.15 16.73
N SER A 42 -45.40 -41.30 15.47
CA SER A 42 -46.74 -41.21 14.88
C SER A 42 -47.74 -40.11 15.28
N LEU A 43 -48.33 -39.43 14.28
CA LEU A 43 -49.71 -39.68 13.80
C LEU A 43 -50.14 -38.58 12.81
N SER A 44 -50.73 -39.02 11.70
CA SER A 44 -51.46 -38.24 10.71
C SER A 44 -52.78 -37.68 11.25
N SER A 45 -53.16 -36.46 10.83
CA SER A 45 -54.51 -36.15 10.32
C SER A 45 -54.58 -34.67 9.94
N GLY A 46 -55.14 -34.38 8.76
CA GLY A 46 -55.33 -33.02 8.26
C GLY A 46 -56.52 -32.30 8.90
N ILE A 47 -56.71 -31.03 8.51
CA ILE A 47 -57.99 -30.39 8.18
C ILE A 47 -57.73 -28.93 7.74
N SER A 48 -58.23 -28.66 6.53
CA SER A 48 -58.75 -27.40 5.93
C SER A 48 -58.13 -26.02 6.24
N SER A 49 -57.69 -25.40 5.15
CA SER A 49 -57.99 -24.04 4.68
C SER A 49 -58.69 -23.05 5.64
N SER A 50 -58.04 -21.90 5.87
CA SER A 50 -58.72 -20.61 5.72
C SER A 50 -57.70 -19.50 5.39
N SER A 51 -58.13 -18.67 4.46
CA SER A 51 -57.45 -17.53 3.85
C SER A 51 -57.32 -16.32 4.78
N SER A 52 -56.14 -15.69 4.82
CA SER A 52 -55.96 -14.26 5.07
C SER A 52 -54.59 -13.86 4.49
N SER A 53 -54.56 -13.30 3.29
CA SER A 53 -54.56 -11.86 3.00
C SER A 53 -53.38 -11.11 3.64
N GLY A 54 -52.47 -10.66 2.78
CA GLY A 54 -51.73 -9.41 3.01
C GLY A 54 -50.25 -9.60 3.34
N GLY A 55 -49.40 -9.24 2.37
CA GLY A 55 -48.00 -8.94 2.63
C GLY A 55 -47.02 -9.69 1.74
N THR A 56 -47.09 -9.51 0.42
CA THR A 56 -45.86 -9.65 -0.37
C THR A 56 -44.94 -8.51 0.06
N CYS A 57 -44.01 -8.80 0.96
CA CYS A 57 -42.85 -7.97 1.17
C CYS A 57 -42.03 -8.02 -0.12
N SER A 58 -42.41 -7.19 -1.09
CA SER A 58 -41.54 -6.81 -2.19
C SER A 58 -40.34 -6.12 -1.57
N SER A 59 -39.30 -6.90 -1.31
CA SER A 59 -37.98 -6.39 -1.02
C SER A 59 -37.54 -5.65 -2.28
N ASN A 60 -37.89 -4.36 -2.34
CA ASN A 60 -37.20 -3.40 -3.18
C ASN A 60 -35.73 -3.46 -2.75
N HIS A 61 -34.96 -4.35 -3.41
CA HIS A 61 -33.50 -4.30 -3.44
C HIS A 61 -33.11 -3.10 -4.29
N ASN A 62 -33.40 -1.92 -3.76
CA ASN A 62 -32.98 -0.65 -4.33
C ASN A 62 -32.12 0.04 -3.28
N THR A 63 -30.98 -0.58 -2.96
CA THR A 63 -29.83 0.09 -2.37
C THR A 63 -28.58 -0.77 -2.61
N PRO A 64 -27.44 -0.24 -3.12
CA PRO A 64 -27.24 1.15 -3.56
C PRO A 64 -26.42 1.28 -4.86
N GLN A 65 -27.02 1.87 -5.90
CA GLN A 65 -26.26 2.63 -6.90
C GLN A 65 -25.40 3.74 -6.23
N LEU A 66 -25.74 4.17 -5.01
CA LEU A 66 -24.95 5.07 -4.17
C LEU A 66 -23.55 4.54 -3.80
N LEU A 67 -23.33 3.22 -3.73
CA LEU A 67 -21.99 2.65 -3.48
C LEU A 67 -21.13 2.65 -4.75
N GLN A 68 -21.75 2.55 -5.93
CA GLN A 68 -21.02 2.75 -7.19
C GLN A 68 -20.62 4.22 -7.35
N GLN A 69 -21.47 5.14 -6.88
CA GLN A 69 -21.24 6.58 -6.94
C GLN A 69 -20.09 7.08 -6.03
N TYR A 70 -19.70 6.29 -5.01
CA TYR A 70 -18.59 6.61 -4.10
C TYR A 70 -17.20 6.14 -4.58
N ARG A 71 -17.11 5.51 -5.77
CA ARG A 71 -15.86 4.99 -6.33
C ARG A 71 -15.26 5.87 -7.43
N THR A 72 -15.32 7.18 -7.28
CA THR A 72 -14.76 8.06 -8.31
C THR A 72 -13.97 9.19 -7.68
N ILE A 73 -12.93 8.81 -6.92
CA ILE A 73 -11.76 9.68 -6.85
C ILE A 73 -11.10 9.56 -8.22
N HIS A 74 -11.25 10.60 -9.04
CA HIS A 74 -10.51 10.68 -10.30
C HIS A 74 -9.04 10.87 -9.95
N ILE A 75 -8.19 9.92 -10.34
CA ILE A 75 -6.80 9.86 -9.87
C ILE A 75 -6.01 11.09 -10.29
N GLU A 76 -6.24 11.62 -11.50
CA GLU A 76 -5.60 12.83 -12.01
C GLU A 76 -6.00 14.07 -11.20
N LYS A 77 -7.25 14.12 -10.71
CA LYS A 77 -7.68 15.17 -9.78
C LYS A 77 -6.95 15.02 -8.45
N LYS A 78 -6.83 13.80 -7.94
CA LYS A 78 -6.11 13.52 -6.68
C LYS A 78 -4.63 13.92 -6.77
N LEU A 79 -3.97 13.64 -7.90
CA LEU A 79 -2.60 14.10 -8.16
C LEU A 79 -2.48 15.62 -8.09
N SER A 80 -3.48 16.33 -8.64
CA SER A 80 -3.55 17.79 -8.58
C SER A 80 -3.77 18.30 -7.14
N ASP A 81 -4.67 17.67 -6.39
CA ASP A 81 -4.97 18.01 -4.99
C ASP A 81 -3.77 17.77 -4.07
N LEU A 82 -2.98 16.71 -4.34
CA LEU A 82 -1.73 16.40 -3.63
C LEU A 82 -0.53 17.24 -4.09
N GLN A 83 -0.72 18.10 -5.10
CA GLN A 83 0.35 18.90 -5.72
C GLN A 83 1.52 18.04 -6.23
N ILE A 84 1.22 16.83 -6.68
CA ILE A 84 2.19 15.91 -7.25
C ILE A 84 2.25 16.16 -8.76
N ALA A 85 3.34 16.74 -9.22
CA ALA A 85 3.64 16.81 -10.65
C ALA A 85 4.19 15.46 -11.13
N LEU A 86 3.55 14.91 -12.17
CA LEU A 86 4.06 13.72 -12.83
C LEU A 86 5.22 14.09 -13.77
N PRO A 87 6.37 13.39 -13.70
CA PRO A 87 7.44 13.56 -14.68
C PRO A 87 6.99 13.10 -16.07
N ALA A 88 7.73 13.48 -17.11
CA ALA A 88 7.51 12.94 -18.44
C ALA A 88 7.70 11.41 -18.43
N ALA A 89 6.84 10.68 -19.13
CA ALA A 89 6.97 9.23 -19.21
C ALA A 89 8.33 8.85 -19.82
N PRO A 90 9.13 8.00 -19.16
CA PRO A 90 10.43 7.61 -19.67
C PRO A 90 10.32 6.85 -21.01
N MET A 91 11.38 6.94 -21.80
CA MET A 91 11.54 6.17 -23.03
C MET A 91 12.51 5.01 -22.81
N PRO A 92 12.34 3.87 -23.49
CA PRO A 92 13.30 2.76 -23.42
C PRO A 92 14.72 3.23 -23.74
N LYS A 93 15.70 2.78 -22.93
CA LYS A 93 17.12 3.14 -23.10
C LYS A 93 17.90 2.16 -23.98
N ALA A 94 17.30 1.04 -24.37
CA ALA A 94 17.90 0.01 -25.20
C ALA A 94 16.80 -0.75 -25.97
N ASN A 95 17.15 -1.92 -26.52
CA ASN A 95 16.26 -2.75 -27.34
C ASN A 95 15.25 -3.55 -26.49
N TYR A 96 14.38 -2.85 -25.77
CA TYR A 96 13.26 -3.41 -25.01
C TYR A 96 12.06 -2.46 -25.02
N ASN A 97 10.89 -2.95 -24.62
CA ASN A 97 9.69 -2.12 -24.48
C ASN A 97 9.49 -1.72 -23.02
N ILE A 98 8.99 -0.52 -22.74
CA ILE A 98 8.81 -0.03 -21.38
C ILE A 98 7.64 -0.68 -20.64
N VAL A 99 6.64 -1.15 -21.41
CA VAL A 99 5.51 -1.93 -20.92
C VAL A 99 5.16 -3.03 -21.92
N CYS A 100 4.92 -4.24 -21.42
CA CYS A 100 4.40 -5.36 -22.19
C CYS A 100 3.04 -5.80 -21.63
N ARG A 101 2.01 -5.86 -22.48
CA ARG A 101 0.68 -6.39 -22.12
C ARG A 101 0.60 -7.87 -22.44
N VAL A 102 -0.04 -8.64 -21.57
CA VAL A 102 -0.32 -10.06 -21.83
C VAL A 102 -1.53 -10.18 -22.75
N PRO A 103 -1.42 -10.79 -23.95
CA PRO A 103 -2.54 -10.91 -24.87
C PRO A 103 -3.71 -11.69 -24.26
N GLY A 104 -4.93 -11.16 -24.40
CA GLY A 104 -6.14 -11.77 -23.84
C GLY A 104 -6.31 -11.60 -22.33
N GLU A 105 -5.36 -10.91 -21.67
CA GLU A 105 -5.40 -10.65 -20.24
C GLU A 105 -5.29 -9.15 -19.94
N ASN A 106 -5.79 -8.79 -18.77
CA ASN A 106 -5.81 -7.43 -18.27
C ASN A 106 -4.58 -7.13 -17.40
N ILE A 107 -3.43 -7.72 -17.74
CA ILE A 107 -2.18 -7.65 -16.99
C ILE A 107 -1.11 -6.99 -17.86
N MET A 108 -0.37 -6.06 -17.26
CA MET A 108 0.81 -5.46 -17.85
C MET A 108 2.04 -5.62 -16.97
N TYR A 109 3.16 -5.87 -17.61
CA TYR A 109 4.49 -5.88 -17.02
C TYR A 109 5.17 -4.56 -17.36
N VAL A 110 5.63 -3.86 -16.34
CA VAL A 110 6.31 -2.58 -16.44
C VAL A 110 7.79 -2.82 -16.17
N SER A 111 8.65 -2.44 -17.10
CA SER A 111 10.11 -2.59 -16.98
C SER A 111 10.68 -1.73 -15.85
N GLY A 112 11.98 -1.87 -15.58
CA GLY A 112 12.70 -1.10 -14.57
C GLY A 112 12.60 0.41 -14.80
N HIS A 113 12.12 1.12 -13.78
CA HIS A 113 12.03 2.58 -13.75
C HIS A 113 13.07 3.17 -12.82
N LEU A 114 13.71 4.22 -13.33
CA LEU A 114 14.84 4.89 -12.72
C LEU A 114 14.37 6.13 -11.92
N PRO A 115 15.17 6.63 -10.97
CA PRO A 115 14.85 7.79 -10.17
C PRO A 115 15.25 9.05 -10.94
N ILE A 116 14.53 9.33 -12.03
CA ILE A 116 14.74 10.48 -12.93
C ILE A 116 13.84 11.63 -12.47
N GLU A 117 14.45 12.77 -12.17
CA GLU A 117 13.78 14.02 -11.82
C GLU A 117 13.17 14.69 -13.07
N VAL A 118 12.31 15.69 -12.87
CA VAL A 118 11.64 16.40 -13.98
C VAL A 118 12.63 17.10 -14.92
N ASP A 119 13.79 17.51 -14.40
CA ASP A 119 14.90 18.11 -15.17
C ASP A 119 15.79 17.06 -15.86
N GLY A 120 15.49 15.76 -15.70
CA GLY A 120 16.26 14.65 -16.24
C GLY A 120 17.42 14.18 -15.37
N LYS A 121 17.64 14.78 -14.21
CA LYS A 121 18.71 14.39 -13.28
C LYS A 121 18.40 13.03 -12.63
N LEU A 122 19.42 12.20 -12.49
CA LEU A 122 19.34 10.91 -11.82
C LEU A 122 19.82 11.01 -10.37
N ILE A 123 19.14 10.30 -9.47
CA ILE A 123 19.69 10.03 -8.13
C ILE A 123 20.60 8.80 -8.23
N THR A 124 21.91 9.03 -8.08
CA THR A 124 22.96 8.03 -8.25
C THR A 124 23.73 7.77 -6.95
N GLY A 125 24.37 6.61 -6.86
CA GLY A 125 25.19 6.16 -5.74
C GLY A 125 24.57 5.01 -4.94
N ALA A 126 25.41 4.28 -4.22
CA ALA A 126 25.00 3.18 -3.37
C ALA A 126 24.50 3.66 -1.99
N LEU A 127 23.51 2.96 -1.43
CA LEU A 127 23.01 3.15 -0.07
C LEU A 127 23.96 2.53 0.96
N GLY A 128 24.14 3.20 2.10
CA GLY A 128 25.02 2.76 3.17
C GLY A 128 25.75 3.94 3.80
N PRO A 129 25.07 4.73 4.65
CA PRO A 129 25.66 5.96 5.20
C PRO A 129 26.93 5.69 6.02
N ASP A 130 26.99 4.55 6.71
CA ASP A 130 28.17 4.12 7.48
C ASP A 130 29.39 3.80 6.58
N ASP A 131 29.14 3.47 5.31
CA ASP A 131 30.14 3.13 4.30
C ASP A 131 30.40 4.31 3.33
N GLY A 132 29.92 5.52 3.66
CA GLY A 132 30.08 6.73 2.83
C GLY A 132 29.08 6.86 1.68
N GLY A 133 28.05 6.01 1.65
CA GLY A 133 26.98 6.02 0.67
C GLY A 133 25.81 6.94 1.03
N LEU A 134 24.74 6.83 0.23
CA LEU A 134 23.48 7.54 0.44
C LEU A 134 22.78 7.09 1.74
N THR A 135 22.05 8.04 2.32
CA THR A 135 21.17 7.83 3.48
C THR A 135 19.87 7.11 3.08
N VAL A 136 19.16 6.56 4.08
CA VAL A 136 17.86 5.90 3.86
C VAL A 136 16.84 6.89 3.29
N GLU A 137 16.87 8.14 3.76
CA GLU A 137 15.98 9.22 3.32
C GLU A 137 16.21 9.59 1.86
N GLN A 138 17.48 9.65 1.42
CA GLN A 138 17.82 9.85 0.02
C GLN A 138 17.38 8.67 -0.85
N GLY A 139 17.55 7.43 -0.35
CA GLY A 139 17.02 6.24 -1.02
C GLY A 139 15.50 6.25 -1.12
N TYR A 140 14.80 6.62 -0.06
CA TYR A 140 13.35 6.76 -0.04
C TYR A 140 12.89 7.76 -1.10
N ALA A 141 13.53 8.92 -1.20
CA ALA A 141 13.25 9.90 -2.24
C ALA A 141 13.47 9.33 -3.66
N ALA A 142 14.55 8.56 -3.87
CA ALA A 142 14.81 7.88 -5.14
C ALA A 142 13.72 6.84 -5.47
N ALA A 143 13.35 5.98 -4.53
CA ALA A 143 12.29 5.00 -4.74
C ALA A 143 10.93 5.66 -5.00
N ARG A 144 10.63 6.77 -4.32
CA ARG A 144 9.43 7.58 -4.57
C ARG A 144 9.41 8.11 -6.00
N LEU A 145 10.55 8.59 -6.49
CA LEU A 145 10.70 9.08 -7.85
C LEU A 145 10.52 7.97 -8.90
N CYS A 146 11.06 6.77 -8.65
CA CYS A 146 10.78 5.59 -9.48
C CYS A 146 9.26 5.30 -9.54
N GLY A 147 8.56 5.38 -8.40
CA GLY A 147 7.11 5.21 -8.34
C GLY A 147 6.35 6.25 -9.17
N LEU A 148 6.74 7.52 -9.11
CA LEU A 148 6.17 8.58 -9.96
C LEU A 148 6.42 8.31 -11.44
N ASN A 149 7.62 7.90 -11.82
CA ASN A 149 7.95 7.55 -13.20
C ASN A 149 7.11 6.35 -13.71
N ILE A 150 6.85 5.36 -12.86
CA ILE A 150 5.93 4.25 -13.18
C ILE A 150 4.52 4.79 -13.43
N ILE A 151 4.01 5.67 -12.57
CA ILE A 151 2.66 6.26 -12.72
C ILE A 151 2.58 7.05 -14.03
N SER A 152 3.61 7.83 -14.38
CA SER A 152 3.69 8.53 -15.67
C SER A 152 3.62 7.57 -16.86
N THR A 153 4.34 6.45 -16.79
CA THR A 153 4.27 5.41 -17.82
C THR A 153 2.88 4.78 -17.91
N LEU A 154 2.25 4.46 -16.77
CA LEU A 154 0.88 3.93 -16.75
C LEU A 154 -0.12 4.91 -17.38
N LYS A 155 0.00 6.20 -17.05
CA LYS A 155 -0.82 7.25 -17.66
C LYS A 155 -0.64 7.32 -19.17
N ASN A 156 0.62 7.29 -19.64
CA ASN A 156 0.92 7.30 -21.06
C ASN A 156 0.37 6.05 -21.79
N GLN A 157 0.39 4.89 -21.15
CA GLN A 157 -0.09 3.63 -21.73
C GLN A 157 -1.61 3.49 -21.73
N LEU A 158 -2.29 4.01 -20.70
CA LEU A 158 -3.73 3.83 -20.50
C LEU A 158 -4.56 5.05 -20.89
N GLY A 159 -3.94 6.23 -21.02
CA GLY A 159 -4.61 7.52 -21.20
C GLY A 159 -5.30 8.06 -19.94
N ASP A 160 -5.86 7.16 -19.13
CA ASP A 160 -6.59 7.43 -17.90
C ASP A 160 -6.12 6.49 -16.77
N LEU A 161 -5.67 7.06 -15.65
CA LEU A 161 -5.19 6.30 -14.49
C LEU A 161 -6.31 5.57 -13.74
N ASP A 162 -7.58 5.97 -13.87
CA ASP A 162 -8.74 5.28 -13.29
C ASP A 162 -8.96 3.88 -13.89
N ARG A 163 -8.25 3.57 -14.98
CA ARG A 163 -8.18 2.24 -15.58
C ARG A 163 -7.25 1.31 -14.82
N VAL A 164 -6.41 1.77 -13.90
CA VAL A 164 -5.61 0.89 -13.06
C VAL A 164 -6.53 0.21 -12.03
N GLU A 165 -6.66 -1.11 -12.10
CA GLU A 165 -7.50 -1.86 -11.17
C GLU A 165 -6.76 -2.29 -9.92
N GLN A 166 -5.49 -2.68 -10.08
CA GLN A 166 -4.68 -3.18 -8.97
C GLN A 166 -3.19 -3.13 -9.34
N VAL A 167 -2.36 -2.63 -8.44
CA VAL A 167 -0.91 -2.88 -8.50
C VAL A 167 -0.68 -4.25 -7.86
N ILE A 168 -0.32 -5.25 -8.66
CA ILE A 168 -0.19 -6.64 -8.21
C ILE A 168 1.11 -6.81 -7.43
N LYS A 169 2.22 -6.36 -8.01
CA LYS A 169 3.56 -6.58 -7.48
C LYS A 169 4.45 -5.38 -7.78
N ILE A 170 5.23 -4.98 -6.79
CA ILE A 170 6.40 -4.12 -6.93
C ILE A 170 7.66 -4.92 -6.65
N PHE A 171 8.64 -4.83 -7.54
CA PHE A 171 9.96 -5.42 -7.37
C PHE A 171 10.99 -4.29 -7.31
N GLY A 172 11.59 -4.11 -6.13
CA GLY A 172 12.55 -3.05 -5.87
C GLY A 172 13.98 -3.58 -5.77
N ILE A 173 14.88 -2.97 -6.53
CA ILE A 173 16.30 -3.26 -6.54
C ILE A 173 17.03 -2.00 -6.07
N VAL A 174 17.82 -2.11 -5.02
CA VAL A 174 18.48 -0.98 -4.39
C VAL A 174 19.99 -1.18 -4.49
N ASN A 175 20.69 -0.21 -5.09
CA ASN A 175 22.15 -0.18 -5.11
C ASN A 175 22.64 0.10 -3.68
N SER A 176 23.38 -0.81 -3.08
CA SER A 176 23.74 -0.71 -1.65
C SER A 176 25.07 -1.38 -1.34
N HIS A 177 25.78 -0.81 -0.35
CA HIS A 177 26.93 -1.45 0.26
C HIS A 177 26.54 -2.75 0.98
N THR A 178 27.50 -3.67 1.11
CA THR A 178 27.30 -5.05 1.60
C THR A 178 26.61 -5.12 2.97
N ASN A 179 26.83 -4.12 3.84
CA ASN A 179 26.32 -4.13 5.20
C ASN A 179 24.97 -3.43 5.37
N PHE A 180 24.45 -2.79 4.32
CA PHE A 180 23.17 -2.10 4.37
C PHE A 180 22.02 -3.11 4.46
N LYS A 181 21.07 -2.90 5.39
CA LYS A 181 19.95 -3.83 5.67
C LYS A 181 18.57 -3.16 5.65
N HIS A 182 18.52 -1.89 5.26
CA HIS A 182 17.32 -1.06 5.33
C HIS A 182 16.64 -0.88 3.97
N HIS A 183 16.81 -1.83 3.04
CA HIS A 183 16.21 -1.78 1.70
C HIS A 183 14.68 -1.68 1.73
N HIS A 184 14.03 -2.27 2.74
CA HIS A 184 12.59 -2.18 2.93
C HIS A 184 12.12 -0.74 3.21
N LEU A 185 12.86 0.02 4.02
CA LEU A 185 12.56 1.43 4.33
C LEU A 185 12.78 2.32 3.11
N VAL A 186 13.80 2.04 2.30
CA VAL A 186 14.02 2.72 1.01
C VAL A 186 12.84 2.50 0.09
N MET A 187 12.39 1.25 -0.05
CA MET A 187 11.29 0.88 -0.94
C MET A 187 9.92 1.36 -0.47
N ASP A 188 9.77 1.76 0.80
CA ASP A 188 8.54 2.42 1.28
C ASP A 188 8.27 3.70 0.49
N GLY A 189 9.28 4.41 0.00
CA GLY A 189 9.06 5.61 -0.84
C GLY A 189 8.27 5.33 -2.12
N CYS A 190 8.54 4.20 -2.77
CA CYS A 190 7.75 3.75 -3.92
C CYS A 190 6.35 3.31 -3.51
N SER A 191 6.25 2.53 -2.42
CA SER A 191 4.96 2.00 -1.97
C SER A 191 4.01 3.10 -1.51
N ASP A 192 4.53 4.10 -0.79
CA ASP A 192 3.76 5.21 -0.25
C ASP A 192 3.17 6.05 -1.38
N VAL A 193 3.95 6.43 -2.40
CA VAL A 193 3.39 7.22 -3.51
C VAL A 193 2.34 6.46 -4.31
N ILE A 194 2.50 5.15 -4.49
CA ILE A 194 1.49 4.31 -5.15
C ILE A 194 0.19 4.29 -4.31
N MET A 195 0.28 4.15 -2.99
CA MET A 195 -0.89 4.17 -2.11
C MET A 195 -1.50 5.58 -1.98
N GLU A 196 -0.69 6.63 -1.95
CA GLU A 196 -1.11 8.03 -1.97
C GLU A 196 -1.94 8.32 -3.22
N VAL A 197 -1.52 7.84 -4.38
CA VAL A 197 -2.18 8.10 -5.66
C VAL A 197 -3.39 7.18 -5.86
N PHE A 198 -3.20 5.86 -5.83
CA PHE A 198 -4.27 4.91 -6.15
C PHE A 198 -5.18 4.55 -4.97
N GLY A 199 -4.82 4.95 -3.74
CA GLY A 199 -5.51 4.52 -2.53
C GLY A 199 -5.20 3.08 -2.14
N LYS A 200 -5.67 2.65 -0.96
CA LYS A 200 -5.35 1.34 -0.39
C LYS A 200 -5.93 0.17 -1.20
N ASP A 201 -7.11 0.33 -1.79
CA ASP A 201 -7.78 -0.78 -2.49
C ASP A 201 -7.08 -1.18 -3.80
N VAL A 202 -6.51 -0.20 -4.51
CA VAL A 202 -5.84 -0.39 -5.81
C VAL A 202 -4.32 -0.46 -5.64
N GLY A 203 -3.77 0.38 -4.76
CA GLY A 203 -2.33 0.57 -4.59
C GLY A 203 -1.66 -0.40 -3.62
N TYR A 204 -2.40 -1.22 -2.85
CA TYR A 204 -1.77 -2.19 -1.93
C TYR A 204 -1.29 -3.43 -2.70
N HIS A 205 0.02 -3.67 -2.67
CA HIS A 205 0.70 -4.61 -3.57
C HIS A 205 1.59 -5.60 -2.82
N ALA A 206 1.85 -6.75 -3.44
CA ALA A 206 2.96 -7.59 -3.02
C ALA A 206 4.29 -6.86 -3.31
N ARG A 207 5.32 -7.09 -2.49
CA ARG A 207 6.62 -6.41 -2.67
C ARG A 207 7.81 -7.32 -2.42
N SER A 208 8.89 -7.10 -3.15
CA SER A 208 10.23 -7.58 -2.77
C SER A 208 11.18 -6.39 -2.82
N ALA A 209 12.07 -6.28 -1.84
CA ALA A 209 13.10 -5.24 -1.78
C ALA A 209 14.45 -5.94 -1.59
N ILE A 210 15.32 -5.88 -2.58
CA ILE A 210 16.63 -6.54 -2.57
C ILE A 210 17.75 -5.52 -2.75
N GLY A 211 18.93 -5.84 -2.20
CA GLY A 211 20.16 -5.11 -2.43
C GLY A 211 20.95 -5.69 -3.60
N THR A 212 21.63 -4.82 -4.34
CA THR A 212 22.65 -5.16 -5.34
C THR A 212 23.87 -4.27 -5.15
N ASN A 213 25.03 -4.70 -5.64
CA ASN A 213 26.28 -3.94 -5.56
C ASN A 213 26.38 -2.83 -6.61
N THR A 214 25.58 -2.91 -7.68
CA THR A 214 25.56 -1.91 -8.76
C THR A 214 24.25 -1.98 -9.54
N LEU A 215 23.87 -0.85 -10.10
CA LEU A 215 22.74 -0.70 -11.02
C LEU A 215 23.19 0.06 -12.28
N PRO A 216 22.49 -0.08 -13.41
CA PRO A 216 22.78 0.67 -14.63
C PRO A 216 22.84 2.18 -14.36
N LEU A 217 23.82 2.87 -14.96
CA LEU A 217 24.04 4.31 -14.78
C LEU A 217 24.35 4.73 -13.32
N ASP A 218 24.73 3.78 -12.46
CA ASP A 218 24.99 3.99 -11.03
C ASP A 218 23.78 4.57 -10.26
N ILE A 219 22.56 4.31 -10.71
CA ILE A 219 21.35 4.77 -10.01
C ILE A 219 21.24 4.16 -8.62
N ALA A 220 20.56 4.88 -7.72
CA ALA A 220 20.35 4.42 -6.35
C ALA A 220 19.31 3.30 -6.23
N VAL A 221 18.23 3.38 -7.02
CA VAL A 221 17.09 2.45 -6.95
C VAL A 221 16.56 2.19 -8.35
N GLU A 222 16.13 0.97 -8.62
CA GLU A 222 15.37 0.59 -9.81
C GLU A 222 14.11 -0.15 -9.38
N VAL A 223 12.97 0.15 -10.01
CA VAL A 223 11.69 -0.45 -9.64
C VAL A 223 10.94 -0.98 -10.85
N GLU A 224 10.47 -2.21 -10.75
CA GLU A 224 9.57 -2.85 -11.72
C GLU A 224 8.18 -3.05 -11.11
N ALA A 225 7.17 -3.14 -11.97
CA ALA A 225 5.79 -3.32 -11.53
C ALA A 225 5.02 -4.31 -12.40
N ILE A 226 4.08 -5.02 -11.77
CA ILE A 226 3.04 -5.79 -12.46
C ILE A 226 1.71 -5.19 -12.08
N VAL A 227 0.91 -4.82 -13.07
CA VAL A 227 -0.32 -4.05 -12.87
C VAL A 227 -1.48 -4.69 -13.62
N LYS A 228 -2.64 -4.75 -12.96
CA LYS A 228 -3.92 -5.09 -13.56
C LYS A 228 -4.64 -3.82 -14.00
N PHE A 229 -5.21 -3.83 -15.20
CA PHE A 229 -5.89 -2.66 -15.78
C PHE A 229 -7.21 -3.00 -16.46
N LYS A 230 -8.06 -2.00 -16.69
CA LYS A 230 -9.32 -2.15 -17.44
C LYS A 230 -9.06 -1.99 -18.95
N PRO A 231 -9.62 -2.86 -19.79
CA PRO A 231 -9.61 -2.67 -21.23
C PRO A 231 -10.39 -1.39 -21.61
N GLU A 232 -10.24 -0.97 -22.87
CA GLU A 232 -11.02 0.14 -23.44
C GLU A 232 -12.48 -0.27 -23.67
#